data_AF-A0A7Y7CBK8-F1
#
_entry.id   AF-A0A7Y7CBK8-F1
#
_cell.length_a   1.000
_cell.length_b   1.000
_cell.length_c   1.000
_cell.angle_alpha   90.00
_cell.angle_beta   90.00
_cell.angle_gamma   90.00
#
_symmetry.space_group_name_H-M   'P 1'
#
loop_
_entity.id
_entity.type
_entity.pdbx_description
1 polymer ?
#
loop_
_entity_poly.entity_id
_entity_poly.type
_entity_poly.pdbx_seq_one_letter_code
_entity_poly.pdbx_strand_id
1 'polypeptide(L)'
;MISAEYPLASWFLAVSTTFFLLVFALPLLLMPLRWARWFGWAPVQGNTDLTVYFGRCLGGVALAIILTVVRYVPEPRSQPALFELIGWVCAAMVVVHVWGALRRAQPLSETIEGFFYAVVGVVAMWIRFRTLG
;
A
#
# COMPACT_ATOMS: atom_id res chain seq x y z
N MET A 1 -10.50 -15.49 6.79
CA MET A 1 -10.98 -15.81 8.15
C MET A 1 -10.00 -15.22 9.14
N ILE A 2 -10.48 -14.56 10.20
CA ILE A 2 -9.63 -13.99 11.25
C ILE A 2 -9.12 -15.14 12.13
N SER A 3 -7.81 -15.24 12.36
CA SER A 3 -7.25 -16.25 13.27
C SER A 3 -7.62 -15.92 14.72
N ALA A 4 -8.07 -16.92 15.47
CA ALA A 4 -8.32 -16.80 16.90
C ALA A 4 -7.02 -16.74 17.72
N GLU A 5 -5.93 -17.32 17.21
CA GLU A 5 -4.62 -17.34 17.87
C GLU A 5 -3.89 -15.99 17.75
N TYR A 6 -4.02 -15.34 16.59
CA TYR A 6 -3.40 -14.04 16.30
C TYR A 6 -4.44 -13.05 15.78
N PRO A 7 -5.39 -12.62 16.63
CA PRO A 7 -6.52 -11.80 16.20
C PRO A 7 -6.06 -10.41 15.75
N LEU A 8 -5.11 -9.78 16.45
CA LEU A 8 -4.60 -8.47 16.09
C LEU A 8 -3.93 -8.47 14.71
N ALA A 9 -3.04 -9.44 14.45
CA ALA A 9 -2.35 -9.58 13.17
C ALA A 9 -3.34 -9.84 12.03
N SER A 10 -4.32 -10.72 12.25
CA SER A 10 -5.35 -11.04 11.27
C SER A 10 -6.25 -9.85 10.95
N TRP A 11 -6.66 -9.09 11.96
CA TRP A 11 -7.46 -7.87 11.77
C TRP A 11 -6.67 -6.79 11.05
N PHE A 12 -5.40 -6.59 11.43
CA PHE A 12 -4.51 -5.67 10.74
C PHE A 12 -4.40 -5.99 9.25
N LEU A 13 -4.15 -7.27 8.91
CA LEU A 13 -4.07 -7.70 7.51
C LEU A 13 -5.40 -7.51 6.79
N ALA A 14 -6.53 -7.89 7.39
CA ALA A 14 -7.84 -7.77 6.77
C ALA A 14 -8.25 -6.32 6.49
N VAL A 15 -8.06 -5.43 7.47
CA VAL A 15 -8.37 -4.00 7.32
C VAL A 15 -7.44 -3.34 6.32
N SER A 16 -6.13 -3.58 6.44
CA SER A 16 -5.14 -2.96 5.55
C SER A 16 -5.34 -3.42 4.10
N THR A 17 -5.49 -4.72 3.85
CA THR A 17 -5.72 -5.23 2.48
C THR A 17 -7.01 -4.69 1.88
N THR A 18 -8.09 -4.59 2.65
CA THR A 18 -9.35 -4.01 2.17
C THR A 18 -9.18 -2.53 1.82
N PHE A 19 -8.54 -1.75 2.69
CA PHE A 19 -8.27 -0.33 2.45
C PHE A 19 -7.40 -0.13 1.19
N PHE A 20 -6.25 -0.79 1.11
CA PHE A 20 -5.33 -0.65 -0.02
C PHE A 20 -5.93 -1.18 -1.33
N LEU A 21 -6.80 -2.18 -1.28
CA LEU A 21 -7.53 -2.65 -2.45
C LEU A 21 -8.43 -1.55 -3.02
N LEU A 22 -9.25 -0.96 -2.17
CA LEU A 22 -10.31 -0.03 -2.58
C LEU A 22 -9.78 1.37 -2.88
N VAL A 23 -8.78 1.83 -2.14
CA VAL A 23 -8.27 3.20 -2.24
C VAL A 23 -7.13 3.32 -3.25
N PHE A 24 -6.30 2.27 -3.40
CA PHE A 24 -5.10 2.32 -4.24
C PHE A 24 -5.15 1.34 -5.40
N ALA A 25 -5.17 0.03 -5.14
CA ALA A 25 -4.96 -0.98 -6.18
C ALA A 25 -6.03 -0.92 -7.29
N LEU A 26 -7.32 -0.95 -6.94
CA LEU A 26 -8.40 -0.90 -7.93
C LEU A 26 -8.47 0.47 -8.64
N PRO A 27 -8.43 1.62 -7.95
CA PRO A 27 -8.44 2.92 -8.65
C PRO A 27 -7.24 3.13 -9.58
N LEU A 28 -6.03 2.75 -9.18
CA LEU A 28 -4.83 2.85 -10.03
C LEU A 28 -4.92 1.92 -11.24
N LEU A 29 -5.47 0.71 -11.07
CA LEU A 29 -5.63 -0.25 -12.16
C LEU A 29 -6.72 0.17 -13.16
N LEU A 30 -7.85 0.71 -12.69
CA LEU A 30 -9.01 0.95 -13.53
C LEU A 30 -9.08 2.41 -14.03
N MET A 31 -8.70 3.37 -13.20
CA MET A 31 -8.92 4.80 -13.45
C MET A 31 -7.78 5.70 -12.91
N PRO A 32 -6.51 5.47 -13.30
CA PRO A 32 -5.34 6.10 -12.66
C PRO A 32 -5.36 7.63 -12.70
N LEU A 33 -5.81 8.25 -13.79
CA LEU A 33 -5.88 9.72 -13.88
C LEU A 33 -6.99 10.33 -13.02
N ARG A 34 -8.09 9.60 -12.78
CA ARG A 34 -9.13 10.05 -11.84
C ARG A 34 -8.65 9.95 -10.42
N TRP A 35 -8.01 8.83 -10.07
CA TRP A 35 -7.37 8.63 -8.79
C TRP A 35 -6.34 9.74 -8.50
N ALA A 36 -5.44 10.03 -9.46
CA ALA A 36 -4.43 11.06 -9.29
C ALA A 36 -5.05 12.44 -8.99
N ARG A 37 -6.15 12.80 -9.66
CA ARG A 37 -6.88 14.05 -9.37
C ARG A 37 -7.52 14.07 -7.98
N TRP A 38 -8.05 12.96 -7.48
CA TRP A 38 -8.56 12.89 -6.10
C TRP A 38 -7.46 13.14 -5.08
N PHE A 39 -6.24 12.69 -5.37
CA PHE A 39 -5.05 12.93 -4.58
C PHE A 39 -4.37 14.27 -4.92
N GLY A 40 -5.07 15.20 -5.56
CA GLY A 40 -4.56 16.56 -5.77
C GLY A 40 -3.45 16.70 -6.81
N TRP A 41 -3.14 15.64 -7.57
CA TRP A 41 -2.28 15.76 -8.74
C TRP A 41 -2.99 16.57 -9.82
N ALA A 42 -2.20 17.30 -10.62
CA ALA A 42 -2.64 17.96 -11.84
C ALA A 42 -1.98 17.30 -13.06
N PRO A 43 -2.48 16.14 -13.54
CA PRO A 43 -1.92 15.47 -14.71
C PRO A 43 -1.88 16.41 -15.92
N VAL A 44 -0.77 16.36 -16.66
CA VAL A 44 -0.55 17.20 -17.86
C VAL A 44 -1.64 16.93 -18.90
N GLN A 45 -2.13 17.99 -19.54
CA GLN A 45 -3.03 17.88 -20.68
C GLN A 45 -2.22 17.47 -21.93
N GLY A 46 -2.58 16.37 -22.56
CA GLY A 46 -1.86 15.81 -23.72
C GLY A 46 -1.81 14.29 -23.71
N ASN A 47 -0.77 13.70 -24.30
CA ASN A 47 -0.56 12.26 -24.26
C ASN A 47 -0.22 11.82 -22.82
N THR A 48 -1.15 11.09 -22.20
CA THR A 48 -1.01 10.53 -20.83
C THR A 48 -0.81 9.02 -20.82
N ASP A 49 -0.54 8.39 -21.98
CA ASP A 49 -0.53 6.94 -22.12
C ASP A 49 0.52 6.29 -21.23
N LEU A 50 1.70 6.90 -21.11
CA LEU A 50 2.76 6.40 -20.23
C LEU A 50 2.36 6.48 -18.74
N THR A 51 1.72 7.58 -18.33
CA THR A 51 1.22 7.74 -16.95
C THR A 51 0.12 6.73 -16.64
N VAL A 52 -0.81 6.51 -17.57
CA VAL A 52 -1.86 5.49 -17.43
C VAL A 52 -1.24 4.10 -17.38
N TYR A 53 -0.28 3.80 -18.24
CA TYR A 53 0.43 2.53 -18.28
C TYR A 53 1.12 2.25 -16.94
N PHE A 54 1.93 3.18 -16.43
CA PHE A 54 2.60 2.99 -15.14
C PHE A 54 1.63 2.92 -13.96
N GLY A 55 0.57 3.73 -13.96
CA GLY A 55 -0.48 3.65 -12.93
C GLY A 55 -1.14 2.28 -12.90
N ARG A 56 -1.44 1.71 -14.08
CA ARG A 56 -2.01 0.35 -14.19
C ARG A 56 -1.04 -0.73 -13.75
N CYS A 57 0.23 -0.61 -14.11
CA CYS A 57 1.27 -1.54 -13.65
C CYS A 57 1.39 -1.55 -12.13
N LEU A 58 1.42 -0.37 -11.50
CA LEU A 58 1.45 -0.24 -10.04
C LEU A 58 0.18 -0.84 -9.40
N GLY A 59 -1.00 -0.55 -9.95
CA GLY A 59 -2.26 -1.15 -9.50
C GLY A 59 -2.28 -2.67 -9.62
N GLY A 60 -1.73 -3.23 -10.70
CA GLY A 60 -1.61 -4.67 -10.92
C GLY A 60 -0.66 -5.35 -9.92
N VAL A 61 0.50 -4.75 -9.65
CA VAL A 61 1.44 -5.24 -8.63
C VAL A 61 0.80 -5.18 -7.23
N ALA A 62 0.16 -4.06 -6.88
CA ALA A 62 -0.54 -3.91 -5.61
C ALA A 62 -1.66 -4.97 -5.45
N LEU A 63 -2.44 -5.21 -6.51
CA LEU A 63 -3.48 -6.24 -6.51
C LEU A 63 -2.89 -7.64 -6.30
N ALA A 64 -1.78 -7.98 -6.96
CA ALA A 64 -1.13 -9.28 -6.79
C ALA A 64 -0.63 -9.49 -5.35
N ILE A 65 -0.05 -8.46 -4.73
CA ILE A 65 0.36 -8.48 -3.31
C ILE A 65 -0.87 -8.69 -2.41
N ILE A 66 -1.95 -7.94 -2.63
CA ILE A 66 -3.18 -8.05 -1.84
C ILE A 66 -3.78 -9.46 -1.93
N LEU A 67 -3.92 -10.01 -3.14
CA LEU A 67 -4.44 -11.37 -3.34
C LEU A 67 -3.57 -12.42 -2.63
N THR A 68 -2.25 -12.23 -2.65
CA THR A 68 -1.32 -13.08 -1.93
C THR A 68 -1.55 -12.98 -0.42
N VAL A 69 -1.58 -11.78 0.14
CA VAL A 69 -1.82 -11.59 1.58
C VAL A 69 -3.15 -12.22 1.98
N VAL A 70 -4.25 -11.91 1.28
CA VAL A 70 -5.60 -12.44 1.56
C VAL A 70 -5.63 -13.96 1.56
N ARG A 71 -4.93 -14.61 0.61
CA ARG A 71 -4.83 -16.07 0.54
C ARG A 71 -4.19 -16.69 1.78
N TYR A 72 -3.24 -15.98 2.39
CA TYR A 72 -2.40 -16.48 3.48
C TYR A 72 -2.80 -15.93 4.86
N VAL A 73 -3.74 -14.97 4.96
CA VAL A 73 -4.28 -14.50 6.27
C VAL A 73 -4.69 -15.67 7.20
N PRO A 74 -5.39 -16.73 6.74
CA PRO A 74 -5.82 -17.80 7.62
C PRO A 74 -4.71 -18.72 8.14
N GLU A 75 -3.48 -18.60 7.63
CA GLU A 75 -2.34 -19.49 7.95
C GLU A 75 -1.31 -18.75 8.83
N PRO A 76 -1.34 -18.91 10.17
CA PRO A 76 -0.48 -18.17 11.10
C PRO A 76 1.01 -18.29 10.80
N ARG A 77 1.46 -19.46 10.32
CA ARG A 77 2.89 -19.71 10.02
C ARG A 77 3.42 -18.85 8.90
N SER A 78 2.55 -18.39 8.01
CA SER A 78 2.92 -17.54 6.87
C SER A 78 2.93 -16.04 7.21
N GLN A 79 2.30 -15.65 8.33
CA GLN A 79 2.12 -14.24 8.69
C GLN A 79 3.44 -13.47 8.85
N PRO A 80 4.52 -14.01 9.46
CA PRO A 80 5.82 -13.32 9.52
C PRO A 80 6.31 -12.77 8.17
N ALA A 81 6.26 -13.61 7.12
CA ALA A 81 6.71 -13.22 5.78
C ALA A 81 5.78 -12.17 5.14
N LEU A 82 4.47 -12.24 5.40
CA LEU A 82 3.52 -11.22 4.94
C LEU A 82 3.79 -9.86 5.57
N PHE A 83 4.09 -9.84 6.87
CA PHE A 83 4.45 -8.59 7.56
C PHE A 83 5.79 -8.05 7.05
N GLU A 84 6.79 -8.89 6.82
CA GLU A 84 8.07 -8.47 6.21
C GLU A 84 7.86 -7.86 4.81
N LEU A 85 7.02 -8.48 3.97
CA LEU A 85 6.64 -7.92 2.68
C LEU A 85 5.98 -6.54 2.82
N ILE A 86 5.03 -6.39 3.75
CA ILE A 86 4.39 -5.10 4.04
C ILE A 86 5.42 -4.07 4.51
N GLY A 87 6.36 -4.47 5.36
CA GLY A 87 7.46 -3.63 5.83
C GLY A 87 8.31 -3.11 4.68
N TRP A 88 8.70 -3.99 3.75
CA TRP A 88 9.45 -3.60 2.55
C TRP A 88 8.68 -2.65 1.63
N VAL A 89 7.39 -2.91 1.41
CA VAL A 89 6.52 -2.01 0.64
C VAL A 89 6.45 -0.63 1.31
N CYS A 90 6.17 -0.57 2.61
CA CYS A 90 6.07 0.70 3.34
C CYS A 90 7.39 1.47 3.30
N ALA A 91 8.53 0.80 3.51
CA ALA A 91 9.85 1.42 3.44
C ALA A 91 10.12 1.99 2.03
N ALA A 92 9.84 1.23 0.98
CA ALA A 92 10.00 1.69 -0.40
C ALA A 92 9.11 2.91 -0.70
N MET A 93 7.84 2.87 -0.29
CA MET A 93 6.92 4.00 -0.47
C MET A 93 7.42 5.24 0.29
N VAL A 94 7.80 5.12 1.56
CA VAL A 94 8.36 6.25 2.33
C VAL A 94 9.55 6.87 1.60
N VAL A 95 10.48 6.07 1.07
CA VAL A 95 11.62 6.58 0.30
C VAL A 95 11.17 7.36 -0.93
N VAL A 96 10.23 6.83 -1.72
CA VAL A 96 9.70 7.49 -2.92
C VAL A 96 9.00 8.80 -2.57
N HIS A 97 8.16 8.82 -1.52
CA HIS A 97 7.45 10.03 -1.10
C HIS A 97 8.36 11.08 -0.48
N VAL A 98 9.37 10.69 0.28
CA VAL A 98 10.39 11.63 0.79
C VAL A 98 11.14 12.25 -0.39
N TRP A 99 11.54 11.45 -1.37
CA TRP A 99 12.20 11.95 -2.57
C TRP A 99 11.31 12.93 -3.34
N GLY A 100 10.03 12.60 -3.52
CA GLY A 100 9.04 13.47 -4.17
C GLY A 100 8.83 14.78 -3.41
N ALA A 101 8.73 14.73 -2.08
CA ALA A 101 8.58 15.91 -1.22
C ALA A 101 9.81 16.82 -1.27
N LEU A 102 11.03 16.26 -1.20
CA LEU A 102 12.28 17.03 -1.30
C LEU A 102 12.40 17.76 -2.64
N ARG A 103 11.89 17.15 -3.71
CA ARG A 103 11.85 17.75 -5.05
C ARG A 103 10.63 18.64 -5.29
N ARG A 104 9.72 18.77 -4.31
CA ARG A 104 8.43 19.45 -4.45
C ARG A 104 7.63 18.97 -5.67
N ALA A 105 7.77 17.69 -6.00
CA ALA A 105 7.17 17.08 -7.19
C ALA A 105 5.77 16.52 -6.91
N GLN A 106 5.37 16.40 -5.65
CA GLN A 106 4.10 15.79 -5.23
C GLN A 106 3.21 16.77 -4.45
N PRO A 107 1.88 16.65 -4.51
CA PRO A 107 0.95 17.42 -3.70
C PRO A 107 1.03 17.09 -2.19
N LEU A 108 0.38 17.90 -1.36
CA LEU A 108 0.39 17.74 0.10
C LEU A 108 -0.20 16.38 0.54
N SER A 109 -1.27 15.94 -0.11
CA SER A 109 -1.89 14.62 0.06
C SER A 109 -0.88 13.47 0.02
N GLU A 110 0.05 13.50 -0.93
CA GLU A 110 1.09 12.47 -1.09
C GLU A 110 2.16 12.57 -0.01
N THR A 111 2.41 13.78 0.52
CA THR A 111 3.28 13.95 1.68
C THR A 111 2.65 13.34 2.94
N ILE A 112 1.33 13.52 3.11
CA ILE A 112 0.56 12.88 4.18
C ILE A 112 0.54 11.36 4.00
N GLU A 113 0.37 10.88 2.76
CA GLU A 113 0.44 9.46 2.43
C GLU A 113 1.81 8.85 2.81
N GLY A 114 2.91 9.55 2.54
CA GLY A 114 4.24 9.11 2.98
C GLY A 114 4.34 8.92 4.49
N PHE A 115 3.75 9.83 5.28
CA PHE A 115 3.67 9.67 6.73
C PHE A 115 2.76 8.49 7.13
N PHE A 116 1.64 8.32 6.44
CA PHE A 116 0.75 7.17 6.64
C PHE A 116 1.48 5.83 6.41
N TYR A 117 2.25 5.68 5.33
CA TYR A 117 3.08 4.47 5.13
C TYR A 117 4.11 4.28 6.22
N ALA A 118 4.73 5.35 6.72
CA ALA A 118 5.68 5.24 7.84
C ALA A 118 4.99 4.67 9.10
N VAL A 119 3.82 5.19 9.44
CA VAL A 119 3.03 4.70 10.59
C VAL A 119 2.60 3.24 10.38
N VAL A 120 2.02 2.91 9.22
CA VAL A 120 1.59 1.54 8.89
C VAL A 120 2.77 0.57 8.94
N GLY A 121 3.93 0.96 8.40
CA GLY A 121 5.15 0.16 8.41
C GLY A 121 5.67 -0.10 9.83
N VAL A 122 5.70 0.93 10.68
CA VAL A 122 6.10 0.79 12.09
C VAL A 122 5.13 -0.13 12.84
N VAL A 123 3.82 0.05 12.66
CA VAL A 123 2.81 -0.81 13.29
C VAL A 123 2.93 -2.24 12.79
N ALA A 124 3.11 -2.47 11.49
CA ALA A 124 3.31 -3.79 10.91
C ALA A 124 4.53 -4.50 11.51
N MET A 125 5.67 -3.81 11.59
CA MET A 125 6.90 -4.36 12.17
C MET A 125 6.75 -4.62 13.66
N TRP A 126 6.08 -3.72 14.39
CA TRP A 126 5.79 -3.92 15.80
C TRP A 126 4.92 -5.17 16.03
N ILE A 127 3.85 -5.34 15.26
CA ILE A 127 3.00 -6.55 15.31
C ILE A 127 3.86 -7.77 15.01
N ARG A 128 4.67 -7.74 13.94
CA ARG A 128 5.57 -8.85 13.61
C ARG A 128 6.40 -9.24 14.84
N PHE A 129 7.24 -8.34 15.34
CA PHE A 129 8.24 -8.69 16.35
C PHE A 129 7.67 -8.92 17.75
N ARG A 130 6.46 -8.43 18.05
CA ARG A 130 5.86 -8.55 19.39
C ARG A 130 4.77 -9.60 19.49
N THR A 131 4.15 -9.99 18.38
CA THR A 131 3.05 -10.97 18.38
C THR A 131 3.34 -12.23 17.57
N LEU A 132 4.27 -12.17 16.61
CA LEU A 132 4.61 -13.28 15.72
C LEU A 132 6.10 -13.65 15.79
N GLY A 133 6.82 -13.10 16.77
CA GLY A 133 8.25 -13.33 17.02
C GLY A 133 8.49 -14.40 18.07
#